data_AF-A0AAX3WB27-F1
#
_entry.id   AF-A0AAX3WB27-F1
#
_cell.length_a   1.000
_cell.length_b   1.000
_cell.length_c   1.000
_cell.angle_alpha   90.00
_cell.angle_beta   90.00
_cell.angle_gamma   90.00
#
_symmetry.space_group_name_H-M   'P 1'
#
loop_
_entity.id
_entity.type
_entity.pdbx_description
1 polymer ?
#
loop_
_entity_poly.entity_id
_entity_poly.type
_entity_poly.pdbx_seq_one_letter_code
_entity_poly.pdbx_strand_id
1 'polypeptide(L)'
;MRTIRAVPTVYTPSRALEWHCALACAAFALVLALPGATFETGDQWRRFATVMPEEAWASLMGTLAAIRIMALLVNGRWRRTPLLRALTASVGAGVWGYISMLMFNPTGPGISTGVGIYAVLALSDIRSAWRAGRDAEIAKRVAAMMHAAPPAPMPRGFAP
;
A
#
# COMPACT_ATOMS: atom_id res chain seq x y z
N MET A 1 26.19 -21.45 -11.03
CA MET A 1 25.05 -20.68 -10.47
C MET A 1 25.12 -19.24 -10.97
N ARG A 2 24.35 -18.88 -12.01
CA ARG A 2 24.25 -17.47 -12.44
C ARG A 2 23.31 -16.75 -11.49
N THR A 3 23.89 -15.88 -10.67
CA THR A 3 23.15 -14.95 -9.81
C THR A 3 22.16 -14.15 -10.65
N ILE A 4 20.89 -14.20 -10.24
CA ILE A 4 19.69 -13.51 -10.78
C ILE A 4 19.81 -11.96 -10.75
N ARG A 5 21.03 -11.41 -10.56
CA ARG A 5 21.26 -10.00 -10.23
C ARG A 5 21.30 -9.03 -11.43
N ALA A 6 21.26 -9.50 -12.67
CA ALA A 6 21.55 -8.63 -13.82
C ALA A 6 20.52 -8.72 -14.96
N VAL A 7 19.21 -8.76 -14.64
CA VAL A 7 18.22 -8.25 -15.60
C VAL A 7 17.99 -6.79 -15.22
N PRO A 8 18.53 -5.80 -15.95
CA PRO A 8 18.16 -4.41 -15.75
C PRO A 8 16.72 -4.29 -16.19
N THR A 9 15.78 -4.43 -15.27
CA THR A 9 14.39 -4.16 -15.56
C THR A 9 14.24 -2.66 -15.72
N VAL A 10 14.10 -2.22 -16.97
CA VAL A 10 13.88 -0.84 -17.45
C VAL A 10 12.57 -0.22 -16.90
N TYR A 11 11.92 -0.82 -15.90
CA TYR A 11 10.69 -0.35 -15.30
C TYR A 11 10.73 -0.50 -13.78
N THR A 12 11.28 0.49 -13.08
CA THR A 12 10.85 0.80 -11.70
C THR A 12 9.85 1.94 -11.80
N PRO A 13 8.55 1.66 -11.98
CA PRO A 13 7.54 2.71 -11.94
C PRO A 13 7.63 3.40 -10.58
N SER A 14 7.43 4.73 -10.57
CA SER A 14 7.45 5.51 -9.34
C SER A 14 6.51 4.92 -8.29
N ARG A 15 7.08 4.56 -7.13
CA ARG A 15 6.38 4.04 -5.95
C ARG A 15 5.92 5.16 -5.01
N ALA A 16 6.01 6.43 -5.45
CA ALA A 16 5.70 7.59 -4.63
C ALA A 16 4.29 7.54 -4.04
N LEU A 17 3.29 7.11 -4.83
CA LEU A 17 1.91 7.00 -4.35
C LEU A 17 1.74 5.93 -3.26
N GLU A 18 2.47 4.81 -3.36
CA GLU A 18 2.38 3.75 -2.36
C GLU A 18 3.01 4.19 -1.04
N TRP A 19 4.13 4.89 -1.12
CA TRP A 19 4.74 5.57 0.03
C TRP A 19 3.79 6.61 0.61
N HIS A 20 3.17 7.44 -0.22
CA HIS A 20 2.20 8.45 0.22
C HIS A 20 1.04 7.82 1.00
N CYS A 21 0.41 6.77 0.47
CA CYS A 21 -0.68 6.07 1.15
C CYS A 21 -0.22 5.37 2.45
N ALA A 22 0.98 4.77 2.46
CA ALA A 22 1.53 4.14 3.66
C ALA A 22 1.84 5.19 4.76
N LEU A 23 2.41 6.32 4.39
CA LEU A 23 2.70 7.44 5.29
C LEU A 23 1.43 8.13 5.77
N ALA A 24 0.40 8.25 4.93
CA ALA A 24 -0.91 8.73 5.35
C ALA A 24 -1.54 7.82 6.43
N CYS A 25 -1.43 6.49 6.28
CA CYS A 25 -1.87 5.56 7.31
C CYS A 25 -1.06 5.73 8.61
N ALA A 26 0.27 5.86 8.50
CA ALA A 26 1.14 6.08 9.65
C ALA A 26 0.82 7.39 10.38
N ALA A 27 0.62 8.48 9.63
CA ALA A 27 0.28 9.78 10.18
C ALA A 27 -1.08 9.74 10.89
N PHE A 28 -2.09 9.12 10.27
CA PHE A 28 -3.41 8.95 10.91
C PHE A 28 -3.31 8.15 12.20
N ALA A 29 -2.59 7.03 12.18
CA ALA A 29 -2.35 6.21 13.38
C ALA A 29 -1.61 6.98 14.48
N LEU A 30 -0.58 7.74 14.11
CA LEU A 30 0.20 8.55 15.04
C LEU A 30 -0.66 9.62 15.71
N VAL A 31 -1.50 10.32 14.94
CA VAL A 31 -2.41 11.34 15.49
C VAL A 31 -3.35 10.73 16.53
N LEU A 32 -3.95 9.57 16.25
CA LEU A 32 -4.82 8.88 17.21
C LEU A 32 -4.07 8.25 18.40
N ALA A 33 -2.77 8.01 18.27
CA ALA A 33 -1.95 7.47 19.35
C ALA A 33 -1.37 8.55 20.28
N LEU A 34 -1.39 9.82 19.87
CA LEU A 34 -0.95 10.93 20.70
C LEU A 34 -1.95 11.18 21.84
N PRO A 35 -1.49 11.70 23.00
CA PRO A 35 -2.40 12.07 24.08
C PRO A 35 -3.45 13.07 23.61
N GLY A 36 -4.72 12.73 23.80
CA GLY A 36 -5.86 13.54 23.37
C GLY A 36 -7.12 12.68 23.26
N ALA A 37 -8.22 13.34 22.92
CA ALA A 37 -9.50 12.69 22.64
C ALA A 37 -9.99 13.18 21.27
N THR A 38 -9.36 12.70 20.19
CA THR A 38 -9.68 13.14 18.82
C THR A 38 -11.17 12.93 18.53
N PHE A 39 -11.73 11.81 19.01
CA PHE A 39 -13.12 11.45 18.82
C PHE A 39 -14.11 12.38 19.53
N GLU A 40 -13.66 13.18 20.49
CA GLU A 40 -14.47 14.17 21.20
C GLU A 40 -14.44 15.56 20.55
N THR A 41 -13.54 15.79 19.59
CA THR A 41 -13.35 17.13 18.98
C THR A 41 -14.48 17.56 18.03
N GLY A 42 -15.36 16.64 17.62
CA GLY A 42 -16.51 16.99 16.79
C GLY A 42 -17.41 15.83 16.41
N ASP A 43 -18.62 16.15 16.00
CA ASP A 43 -19.70 15.20 15.66
C ASP A 43 -19.28 14.16 14.62
N GLN A 44 -18.48 14.57 13.63
CA GLN A 44 -17.94 13.69 12.58
C GLN A 44 -17.02 12.59 13.13
N TRP A 45 -16.30 12.87 14.23
CA TRP A 45 -15.38 11.91 14.83
C TRP A 45 -16.08 10.99 15.84
N ARG A 46 -17.16 11.44 16.49
CA ARG A 46 -17.93 10.59 17.43
C ARG A 46 -18.46 9.31 16.80
N ARG A 47 -18.73 9.30 15.49
CA ARG A 47 -19.17 8.11 14.75
C ARG A 47 -18.08 7.03 14.64
N PHE A 48 -16.81 7.38 14.80
CA PHE A 48 -15.73 6.39 14.84
C PHE A 48 -15.80 5.55 16.12
N ALA A 49 -16.15 6.19 17.24
CA ALA A 49 -16.31 5.54 18.55
C ALA A 49 -17.45 4.52 18.58
N THR A 50 -18.46 4.65 17.69
CA THR A 50 -19.54 3.64 17.59
C THR A 50 -19.09 2.34 16.92
N VAL A 51 -17.93 2.34 16.26
CA VAL A 51 -17.35 1.16 15.60
C VAL A 51 -16.33 0.48 16.51
N MET A 52 -15.34 1.23 17.00
CA MET A 52 -14.32 0.77 17.93
C MET A 52 -13.67 1.98 18.63
N PRO A 53 -13.03 1.80 19.81
CA PRO A 53 -12.39 2.91 20.52
C PRO A 53 -11.20 3.50 19.74
N GLU A 54 -10.78 4.71 20.13
CA GLU A 54 -9.73 5.48 19.45
C GLU A 54 -8.40 4.70 19.39
N GLU A 55 -8.00 4.04 20.48
CA GLU A 55 -6.78 3.23 20.51
C GLU A 55 -6.82 2.02 19.55
N ALA A 56 -8.00 1.46 19.30
CA ALA A 56 -8.17 0.35 18.36
C ALA A 56 -8.02 0.83 16.91
N TRP A 57 -8.55 2.01 16.58
CA TRP A 57 -8.32 2.65 15.29
C TRP A 57 -6.84 2.99 15.06
N ALA A 58 -6.18 3.54 16.08
CA ALA A 58 -4.75 3.82 16.04
C ALA A 58 -3.95 2.54 15.75
N SER A 59 -4.27 1.45 16.46
CA SER A 59 -3.61 0.15 16.31
C SER A 59 -3.84 -0.49 14.93
N LEU A 60 -5.08 -0.44 14.42
CA LEU A 60 -5.43 -0.94 13.09
C LEU A 60 -4.66 -0.21 11.99
N MET A 61 -4.72 1.12 12.01
CA MET A 61 -4.06 1.97 11.01
C MET A 61 -2.54 1.87 11.11
N GLY A 62 -2.01 1.80 12.33
CA GLY A 62 -0.59 1.63 12.59
C GLY A 62 -0.06 0.29 12.09
N THR A 63 -0.80 -0.80 12.33
CA THR A 63 -0.45 -2.14 11.82
C THR A 63 -0.46 -2.17 10.30
N LEU A 64 -1.49 -1.60 9.67
CA LEU A 64 -1.56 -1.51 8.22
C LEU A 64 -0.39 -0.69 7.65
N ALA A 65 -0.07 0.44 8.26
CA ALA A 65 1.06 1.28 7.87
C ALA A 65 2.39 0.53 7.98
N ALA A 66 2.62 -0.16 9.10
CA ALA A 66 3.83 -0.93 9.34
C ALA A 66 4.03 -2.03 8.30
N ILE A 67 3.00 -2.84 8.02
CA ILE A 67 3.06 -3.89 7.00
C ILE A 67 3.39 -3.29 5.62
N ARG A 68 2.76 -2.16 5.26
CA ARG A 68 2.99 -1.50 3.97
C ARG A 68 4.40 -0.94 3.83
N ILE A 69 4.90 -0.26 4.86
CA ILE A 69 6.27 0.27 4.89
C ILE A 69 7.27 -0.89 4.78
N MET A 70 7.08 -1.96 5.55
CA MET A 70 7.92 -3.15 5.47
C MET A 70 7.88 -3.80 4.08
N ALA A 71 6.71 -3.93 3.47
CA ALA A 71 6.57 -4.45 2.11
C ALA A 71 7.32 -3.59 1.09
N LEU A 72 7.29 -2.26 1.23
CA LEU A 72 8.01 -1.32 0.36
C LEU A 72 9.53 -1.39 0.56
N LEU A 73 10.01 -1.48 1.80
CA LEU A 73 11.42 -1.62 2.14
C LEU A 73 12.01 -2.93 1.60
N VAL A 74 11.32 -4.06 1.83
CA VAL A 74 11.76 -5.38 1.34
C VAL A 74 11.77 -5.44 -0.20
N ASN A 75 10.74 -4.89 -0.85
CA ASN A 75 10.63 -4.83 -2.31
C ASN A 75 11.60 -3.81 -2.94
N GLY A 76 12.22 -2.95 -2.14
CA GLY A 76 13.29 -2.05 -2.57
C GLY A 76 14.67 -2.71 -2.62
N ARG A 77 14.93 -3.70 -1.74
CA ARG A 77 16.31 -4.14 -1.43
C ARG A 77 16.59 -5.63 -1.58
N TRP A 78 15.58 -6.51 -1.46
CA TRP A 78 15.81 -7.97 -1.41
C TRP A 78 15.00 -8.77 -2.43
N ARG A 79 13.68 -8.86 -2.24
CA ARG A 79 12.81 -9.74 -3.03
C ARG A 79 11.56 -8.98 -3.45
N ARG A 80 11.16 -9.14 -4.70
CA ARG A 80 9.93 -8.53 -5.21
C ARG A 80 8.72 -9.20 -4.56
N THR A 81 7.90 -8.38 -3.89
CA THR A 81 6.65 -8.76 -3.20
C THR A 81 5.43 -8.02 -3.78
N PRO A 82 5.17 -8.08 -5.11
CA PRO A 82 4.11 -7.30 -5.74
C PRO A 82 2.70 -7.71 -5.28
N LEU A 83 2.47 -8.99 -4.96
CA LEU A 83 1.17 -9.46 -4.44
C LEU A 83 0.86 -8.90 -3.05
N LEU A 84 1.86 -8.85 -2.15
CA LEU A 84 1.67 -8.27 -0.82
C LEU A 84 1.35 -6.77 -0.91
N ARG A 85 2.01 -6.05 -1.82
CA ARG A 85 1.71 -4.64 -2.12
C ARG A 85 0.30 -4.46 -2.66
N ALA A 86 -0.13 -5.31 -3.58
CA ALA A 86 -1.48 -5.26 -4.13
C ALA A 86 -2.55 -5.50 -3.05
N LEU A 87 -2.37 -6.55 -2.23
CA LEU A 87 -3.30 -6.91 -1.16
C LEU A 87 -3.42 -5.79 -0.12
N THR A 88 -2.30 -5.29 0.39
CA THR A 88 -2.30 -4.25 1.43
C THR A 88 -2.84 -2.91 0.91
N ALA A 89 -2.64 -2.60 -0.38
CA ALA A 89 -3.27 -1.46 -1.03
C ALA A 89 -4.79 -1.65 -1.18
N SER A 90 -5.28 -2.84 -1.55
CA SER A 90 -6.72 -3.13 -1.60
C SER A 90 -7.39 -3.00 -0.23
N VAL A 91 -6.74 -3.49 0.82
CA VAL A 91 -7.22 -3.32 2.21
C VAL A 91 -7.26 -1.84 2.57
N GLY A 92 -6.20 -1.08 2.27
CA GLY A 92 -6.16 0.36 2.50
C GLY A 92 -7.25 1.12 1.76
N ALA A 93 -7.56 0.74 0.51
CA ALA A 93 -8.69 1.32 -0.24
C ALA A 93 -10.02 1.13 0.49
N GLY A 94 -10.28 -0.08 1.00
CA GLY A 94 -11.49 -0.38 1.75
C GLY A 94 -11.57 0.43 3.04
N VAL A 95 -10.48 0.50 3.80
CA VAL A 95 -10.41 1.26 5.05
C VAL A 95 -10.62 2.75 4.81
N TRP A 96 -9.91 3.36 3.86
CA TRP A 96 -10.07 4.78 3.54
C TRP A 96 -11.47 5.11 3.00
N GLY A 97 -12.06 4.23 2.18
CA GLY A 97 -13.43 4.39 1.72
C GLY A 97 -14.41 4.36 2.89
N TYR A 98 -14.22 3.45 3.84
CA TYR A 98 -15.05 3.37 5.03
C TYR A 98 -14.89 4.58 5.96
N ILE A 99 -13.66 5.07 6.17
CA ILE A 99 -13.36 6.30 6.91
C ILE A 99 -14.04 7.51 6.24
N SER A 100 -14.02 7.60 4.91
CA SER A 100 -14.74 8.63 4.15
C SER A 100 -16.25 8.61 4.44
N MET A 101 -16.85 7.42 4.48
CA MET A 101 -18.27 7.26 4.84
C MET A 101 -18.56 7.63 6.30
N LEU A 102 -17.68 7.29 7.24
CA LEU A 102 -17.84 7.67 8.65
C LEU A 102 -17.77 9.19 8.85
N MET A 103 -16.93 9.87 8.08
CA MET A 103 -16.83 11.34 8.08
C MET A 103 -18.07 12.05 7.54
N PHE A 104 -18.90 11.36 6.76
CA PHE A 104 -20.10 11.95 6.19
C PHE A 104 -21.22 12.02 7.23
N ASN A 105 -21.44 13.19 7.82
CA ASN A 105 -22.52 13.43 8.77
C ASN A 105 -23.73 14.10 8.08
N PRO A 106 -24.83 13.37 7.80
CA PRO A 106 -25.97 13.92 7.05
C PRO A 106 -26.79 14.94 7.86
N THR A 107 -26.68 14.96 9.18
CA THR A 107 -27.42 15.89 10.05
C THR A 107 -26.58 17.10 10.46
N GLY A 108 -25.32 17.16 10.02
CA GLY A 108 -24.41 18.26 10.35
C GLY A 108 -24.66 19.51 9.49
N PRO A 109 -24.09 20.67 9.88
CA PRO A 109 -24.25 21.93 9.14
C PRO A 109 -23.54 21.95 7.78
N GLY A 110 -22.79 20.90 7.43
CA GLY A 110 -22.10 20.78 6.16
C GLY A 110 -21.31 19.47 6.01
N ILE A 111 -20.72 19.27 4.85
CA ILE A 111 -19.89 18.10 4.55
C ILE A 111 -18.43 18.39 4.95
N SER A 112 -17.88 17.57 5.85
CA SER A 112 -16.46 17.64 6.22
C SER A 112 -15.56 17.40 5.00
N THR A 113 -14.51 18.21 4.86
CA THR A 113 -13.47 17.99 3.83
C THR A 113 -12.81 16.62 3.95
N GLY A 114 -12.82 16.02 5.16
CA GLY A 114 -12.37 14.66 5.41
C GLY A 114 -13.05 13.63 4.51
N VAL A 115 -14.33 13.80 4.18
CA VAL A 115 -15.05 12.91 3.25
C VAL A 115 -14.32 12.82 1.92
N GLY A 116 -13.99 13.96 1.31
CA GLY A 116 -13.29 14.02 0.04
C GLY A 116 -11.85 13.54 0.13
N ILE A 117 -11.12 13.96 1.17
CA ILE A 117 -9.71 13.58 1.37
C ILE A 117 -9.56 12.05 1.49
N TYR A 118 -10.36 11.41 2.35
CA TYR A 118 -10.28 9.96 2.53
C TYR A 118 -10.80 9.18 1.32
N ALA A 119 -11.78 9.72 0.57
CA ALA A 119 -12.18 9.11 -0.71
C ALA A 119 -11.03 9.14 -1.74
N VAL A 120 -10.29 10.24 -1.85
CA VAL A 120 -9.13 10.33 -2.74
C VAL A 120 -8.00 9.38 -2.29
N LEU A 121 -7.78 9.21 -1.00
CA LEU A 121 -6.83 8.20 -0.49
C LEU A 121 -7.27 6.78 -0.84
N ALA A 122 -8.57 6.48 -0.78
CA ALA A 122 -9.11 5.20 -1.22
C ALA A 122 -8.85 4.95 -2.72
N LEU A 123 -9.12 5.95 -3.57
CA LEU A 123 -8.83 5.88 -5.00
C LEU A 123 -7.32 5.73 -5.29
N SER A 124 -6.48 6.40 -4.50
CA SER A 124 -5.02 6.30 -4.59
C SER A 124 -4.54 4.89 -4.27
N ASP A 125 -5.18 4.23 -3.31
CA ASP A 125 -4.92 2.85 -2.95
C ASP A 125 -5.44 1.85 -4.00
N ILE A 126 -6.61 2.09 -4.60
CA ILE A 126 -7.09 1.30 -5.75
C ILE A 126 -6.09 1.36 -6.91
N ARG A 127 -5.61 2.58 -7.23
CA ARG A 127 -4.59 2.77 -8.28
C ARG A 127 -3.28 2.07 -7.94
N SER A 128 -2.89 2.07 -6.68
CA SER A 128 -1.68 1.39 -6.21
C SER A 128 -1.83 -0.13 -6.28
N ALA A 129 -2.99 -0.67 -5.89
CA ALA A 129 -3.30 -2.09 -5.98
C ALA A 129 -3.27 -2.58 -7.43
N TRP A 130 -3.92 -1.86 -8.35
CA TRP A 130 -3.92 -2.20 -9.78
C TRP A 130 -2.51 -2.22 -10.37
N ARG A 131 -1.67 -1.23 -10.05
CA ARG A 131 -0.27 -1.19 -10.51
C ARG A 131 0.56 -2.33 -9.94
N ALA A 132 0.46 -2.60 -8.63
CA ALA A 132 1.15 -3.71 -8.00
C ALA A 132 0.71 -5.07 -8.56
N GLY A 133 -0.57 -5.21 -8.93
CA GLY A 133 -1.08 -6.39 -9.64
C GLY A 133 -0.42 -6.57 -11.02
N ARG A 134 -0.26 -5.50 -11.80
CA ARG A 134 0.46 -5.54 -13.08
C ARG A 134 1.95 -5.88 -12.90
N ASP A 135 2.60 -5.36 -11.86
CA ASP A 135 3.98 -5.73 -11.51
C ASP A 135 4.10 -7.25 -11.27
N ALA A 136 3.11 -7.87 -10.61
CA ALA A 136 3.09 -9.31 -10.36
C ALA A 136 2.98 -10.12 -11.66
N GLU A 137 2.10 -9.71 -12.56
CA GLU A 137 1.89 -10.36 -13.85
C GLU A 137 3.14 -10.28 -14.74
N ILE A 138 3.78 -9.10 -14.81
CA ILE A 138 5.04 -8.93 -15.55
C ILE A 138 6.14 -9.81 -14.95
N ALA A 139 6.26 -9.85 -13.62
CA ALA A 139 7.25 -10.69 -12.96
C ALA A 139 7.06 -12.19 -13.27
N LYS A 140 5.81 -12.67 -13.32
CA LYS A 140 5.49 -14.05 -13.73
C LYS A 140 5.92 -14.34 -15.17
N ARG A 141 5.59 -13.44 -16.11
CA ARG A 141 5.95 -13.61 -17.53
C ARG A 141 7.46 -13.64 -17.75
N VAL A 142 8.20 -12.75 -17.09
CA VAL A 142 9.67 -12.73 -17.15
C VAL A 142 10.26 -14.02 -16.59
N ALA A 143 9.74 -14.52 -15.47
CA ALA A 143 10.18 -15.79 -14.91
C ALA A 143 9.93 -16.96 -15.89
N ALA A 144 8.75 -17.01 -16.51
CA ALA A 144 8.42 -18.04 -17.50
C ALA A 144 9.36 -17.98 -18.72
N MET A 145 9.65 -16.77 -19.25
CA MET A 145 10.62 -16.59 -20.33
C MET A 145 12.02 -17.08 -19.96
N MET A 146 12.48 -16.79 -18.73
CA MET A 146 13.78 -17.25 -18.24
C MET A 146 13.86 -18.77 -18.09
N HIS A 147 12.75 -19.44 -17.76
CA HIS A 147 12.68 -20.89 -17.70
C HIS A 147 12.59 -21.54 -19.09
N ALA A 148 11.98 -20.87 -20.07
CA ALA A 148 11.85 -21.36 -21.44
C ALA A 148 13.09 -21.09 -22.32
N ALA A 149 13.95 -20.14 -21.95
CA ALA A 149 15.15 -19.81 -22.73
C ALA A 149 16.21 -20.93 -22.62
N PRO A 150 16.71 -21.49 -23.74
CA PRO A 150 17.82 -22.44 -23.70
C PRO A 150 19.07 -21.79 -23.09
N PRO A 151 19.96 -22.57 -22.43
CA PRO A 151 21.18 -22.02 -21.85
C PRO A 151 21.97 -21.28 -22.95
N ALA A 152 22.44 -20.07 -22.63
CA ALA A 152 23.25 -19.29 -23.55
C ALA A 152 24.40 -20.16 -24.11
N PRO A 153 24.66 -20.14 -25.44
CA PRO A 153 25.74 -20.92 -26.00
C PRO A 153 27.04 -20.58 -25.26
N MET A 154 27.75 -21.61 -24.79
CA MET A 154 29.06 -21.43 -24.15
C MET A 154 29.97 -20.67 -25.11
N PRO A 155 30.71 -19.64 -24.64
CA PRO A 155 31.71 -19.00 -25.47
C PRO A 155 32.70 -20.06 -25.96
N ARG A 156 32.99 -20.07 -27.27
CA ARG A 156 33.77 -21.11 -27.98
C ARG A 156 35.24 -21.28 -27.51
N GLY A 157 35.63 -20.70 -26.38
CA GLY A 157 37.00 -20.77 -25.81
C GLY A 157 37.16 -21.64 -24.56
N PHE A 158 36.13 -22.38 -24.13
CA PHE A 158 36.18 -23.26 -22.95
C PHE A 158 35.65 -24.68 -23.25
N ALA A 159 35.94 -25.20 -24.44
CA ALA A 159 35.90 -26.65 -24.67
C ALA A 159 37.32 -27.19 -24.41
N PRO A 160 37.47 -28.29 -23.64
CA PRO A 160 38.78 -28.90 -23.39
C PRO A 160 39.44 -29.42 -24.67
#